data_AF-A0A9Q8P3Q0-F1
#
_entry.id   AF-A0A9Q8P3Q0-F1
#
_cell.length_a   1.000
_cell.length_b   1.000
_cell.length_c   1.000
_cell.angle_alpha   90.00
_cell.angle_beta   90.00
_cell.angle_gamma   90.00
#
_symmetry.space_group_name_H-M   'P 1'
#
loop_
_entity.id
_entity.type
_entity.pdbx_description
1 polymer ?
#
loop_
_entity_poly.entity_id
_entity_poly.type
_entity_poly.pdbx_seq_one_letter_code
_entity_poly.pdbx_strand_id
1 'polypeptide(L)'
;MAPLSPHAGHIGLVLPLCTSAATVGLALYQYPVFLSFLTPDESGKTIAGHPLSKFWHFMVKPGRALIAGLALSSTLGGALAARWLRTHSTLETTDVSSWYIAGTVLAGAHLASLPIIAQPVNRILEAANASSEDAAEENNKENMKTWFTIHTVRTLLVDVPALWCFAEGASLSFWLS
;
A
#
# COMPACT_ATOMS: atom_id res chain seq x y z
N MET A 1 -34.50 4.14 24.41
CA MET A 1 -33.79 3.76 23.17
C MET A 1 -32.72 2.76 23.54
N ALA A 2 -32.81 1.52 23.06
CA ALA A 2 -31.74 0.55 23.26
C ALA A 2 -30.48 1.02 22.51
N PRO A 3 -29.27 0.88 23.08
CA PRO A 3 -28.06 1.20 22.35
C PRO A 3 -27.96 0.32 21.10
N LEU A 4 -27.65 0.92 19.95
CA LEU A 4 -27.39 0.21 18.71
C LEU A 4 -26.16 -0.68 18.92
N SER A 5 -26.38 -1.98 19.14
CA SER A 5 -25.30 -2.95 19.19
C SER A 5 -24.71 -3.12 17.79
N PRO A 6 -23.38 -2.97 17.60
CA PRO A 6 -22.78 -3.16 16.29
C PRO A 6 -22.98 -4.62 15.87
N HIS A 7 -23.79 -4.85 14.83
CA HIS A 7 -23.84 -6.14 14.14
C HIS A 7 -22.43 -6.49 13.63
N ALA A 8 -22.03 -7.76 13.75
CA ALA A 8 -20.75 -8.26 13.27
C ALA A 8 -20.48 -7.94 11.78
N GLY A 9 -21.55 -7.70 11.00
CA GLY A 9 -21.47 -7.17 9.64
C GLY A 9 -20.70 -5.84 9.52
N HIS A 10 -20.87 -4.91 10.48
CA HIS A 10 -20.19 -3.61 10.42
C HIS A 10 -18.67 -3.72 10.56
N ILE A 11 -18.16 -4.69 11.34
CA ILE A 11 -16.71 -4.91 11.44
C ILE A 11 -16.14 -5.43 10.12
N GLY A 12 -16.85 -6.36 9.46
CA GLY A 12 -16.46 -6.88 8.15
C GLY A 12 -16.47 -5.82 7.05
N LEU A 13 -17.39 -4.85 7.13
CA LEU A 13 -17.52 -3.74 6.17
C LEU A 13 -16.44 -2.65 6.37
N VAL A 14 -15.95 -2.46 7.60
CA VAL A 14 -14.91 -1.46 7.92
C VAL A 14 -13.49 -2.01 7.73
N LEU A 15 -13.28 -3.32 7.84
CA LEU A 15 -11.95 -3.93 7.72
C LEU A 15 -11.18 -3.49 6.44
N PRO A 16 -11.77 -3.52 5.23
CA PRO A 16 -11.06 -3.14 4.00
C PRO A 16 -10.64 -1.68 3.99
N LEU A 17 -11.44 -0.79 4.60
CA LEU A 17 -11.11 0.61 4.79
C LEU A 17 -9.89 0.75 5.70
N CYS A 18 -9.87 0.09 6.86
CA CYS A 18 -8.74 0.18 7.79
C CYS A 18 -7.44 -0.33 7.16
N THR A 19 -7.48 -1.47 6.47
CA THR A 19 -6.27 -2.04 5.85
C THR A 19 -5.82 -1.24 4.64
N SER A 20 -6.74 -0.65 3.86
CA SER A 20 -6.38 0.27 2.77
C SER A 20 -5.80 1.58 3.29
N ALA A 21 -6.33 2.12 4.39
CA ALA A 21 -5.80 3.32 5.05
C ALA A 21 -4.38 3.06 5.58
N ALA A 22 -4.15 1.89 6.17
CA ALA A 22 -2.81 1.46 6.59
C ALA A 22 -1.85 1.33 5.40
N THR A 23 -2.29 0.79 4.26
CA THR A 23 -1.48 0.74 3.02
C THR A 23 -1.07 2.13 2.56
N VAL A 24 -2.02 3.08 2.46
CA VAL A 24 -1.73 4.46 2.05
C VAL A 24 -0.82 5.16 3.07
N GLY A 25 -1.12 5.03 4.37
CA GLY A 25 -0.31 5.61 5.44
C GLY A 25 1.14 5.09 5.41
N LEU A 26 1.32 3.79 5.21
CA LEU A 26 2.64 3.18 5.05
C LEU A 26 3.34 3.70 3.78
N ALA A 27 2.61 3.79 2.66
CA ALA A 27 3.16 4.30 1.40
C ALA A 27 3.65 5.75 1.52
N LEU A 28 2.92 6.60 2.26
CA LEU A 28 3.32 7.97 2.57
C LEU A 28 4.51 8.02 3.52
N TYR A 29 4.52 7.17 4.56
CA TYR A 29 5.61 7.10 5.53
C TYR A 29 6.94 6.65 4.91
N GLN A 30 6.91 5.87 3.83
CA GLN A 30 8.13 5.46 3.12
C GLN A 30 8.89 6.63 2.49
N TYR A 31 8.23 7.74 2.12
CA TYR A 31 8.92 8.91 1.56
C TYR A 31 9.95 9.53 2.51
N PRO A 32 9.59 10.00 3.72
CA PRO A 32 10.58 10.60 4.61
C PRO A 32 11.68 9.62 5.00
N VAL A 33 11.36 8.32 5.18
CA VAL A 33 12.36 7.28 5.44
C VAL A 33 13.39 7.21 4.33
N PHE A 34 12.96 7.04 3.08
CA PHE A 34 13.89 6.83 1.98
C PHE A 34 14.54 8.12 1.48
N LEU A 35 13.85 9.25 1.55
CA LEU A 35 14.44 10.56 1.25
C LEU A 35 15.58 10.88 2.23
N SER A 36 15.50 10.44 3.49
CA SER A 36 16.59 10.63 4.46
C SER A 36 17.94 10.04 4.01
N PHE A 37 17.93 8.99 3.16
CA PHE A 37 19.16 8.44 2.60
C PHE A 37 19.74 9.27 1.45
N LEU A 38 18.87 10.02 0.75
CA LEU A 38 19.22 10.81 -0.43
C LEU A 38 19.53 12.27 -0.11
N THR A 39 19.10 12.76 1.05
CA THR A 39 19.38 14.12 1.49
C THR A 39 20.87 14.26 1.81
N PRO A 40 21.58 15.22 1.19
CA PRO A 40 22.98 15.48 1.51
C PRO A 40 23.12 16.15 2.89
N ASP A 41 24.21 15.82 3.59
CA ASP A 41 24.61 16.46 4.85
C ASP A 41 25.28 17.83 4.62
N GLU A 42 25.77 18.46 5.70
CA GLU A 42 26.49 19.74 5.64
C GLU A 42 27.75 19.71 4.76
N SER A 43 28.31 18.52 4.51
CA SER A 43 29.46 18.31 3.65
C SER A 43 29.08 18.01 2.19
N GLY A 44 27.78 17.95 1.88
CA GLY A 44 27.27 17.61 0.55
C GLY A 44 27.20 16.11 0.25
N LYS A 45 27.45 15.24 1.24
CA LYS A 45 27.48 13.78 1.07
C LYS A 45 26.16 13.15 1.48
N THR A 46 25.75 12.08 0.81
CA THR A 46 24.55 11.30 1.16
C THR A 46 24.94 9.98 1.81
N ILE A 47 23.96 9.24 2.34
CA ILE A 47 24.17 7.87 2.86
C ILE A 47 23.50 6.82 1.94
N ALA A 48 23.34 7.16 0.66
CA ALA A 48 22.61 6.35 -0.30
C ALA A 48 23.41 5.15 -0.84
N GLY A 49 24.70 5.01 -0.55
CA GLY A 49 25.53 3.86 -0.97
C GLY A 49 25.24 2.58 -0.17
N HIS A 50 26.28 1.94 0.37
CA HIS A 50 26.11 0.66 1.09
C HIS A 50 25.12 0.71 2.27
N PRO A 51 25.01 1.81 3.06
CA PRO A 51 24.02 1.89 4.14
C PRO A 51 22.59 1.65 3.67
N LEU A 52 22.19 2.22 2.53
CA LEU A 52 20.87 2.03 1.95
C LEU A 52 20.66 0.57 1.48
N SER A 53 21.63 -0.01 0.79
CA SER A 53 21.55 -1.42 0.37
C SER A 53 21.41 -2.37 1.55
N LYS A 54 22.15 -2.12 2.65
CA LYS A 54 22.04 -2.89 3.89
C LYS A 54 20.68 -2.74 4.55
N PHE A 55 20.13 -1.53 4.58
CA PHE A 55 18.77 -1.28 5.08
C PHE A 55 17.74 -2.08 4.28
N TRP A 56 17.79 -2.02 2.95
CA TRP A 56 16.90 -2.80 2.08
C TRP A 56 17.05 -4.31 2.30
N HIS A 57 18.27 -4.82 2.45
CA HIS A 57 18.52 -6.24 2.71
C HIS A 57 17.80 -6.72 3.97
N PHE A 58 17.82 -5.93 5.04
CA PHE A 58 17.15 -6.24 6.29
C PHE A 58 15.62 -6.08 6.19
N MET A 59 15.16 -5.02 5.53
CA MET A 59 13.75 -4.60 5.57
C MET A 59 12.88 -5.23 4.48
N VAL A 60 13.44 -5.65 3.34
CA VAL A 60 12.65 -6.03 2.15
C VAL A 60 11.73 -7.22 2.44
N LYS A 61 12.21 -8.25 3.15
CA LYS A 61 11.42 -9.46 3.45
C LYS A 61 10.27 -9.17 4.43
N PRO A 62 10.50 -8.61 5.64
CA PRO A 62 9.40 -8.27 6.55
C PRO A 62 8.49 -7.19 5.97
N GLY A 63 9.03 -6.19 5.27
CA GLY A 63 8.25 -5.15 4.61
C GLY A 63 7.30 -5.70 3.55
N ARG A 64 7.78 -6.61 2.69
CA ARG A 64 6.92 -7.30 1.71
C ARG A 64 5.81 -8.11 2.38
N ALA A 65 6.12 -8.79 3.49
CA ALA A 65 5.11 -9.58 4.21
C ALA A 65 4.01 -8.69 4.79
N LEU A 66 4.37 -7.57 5.42
CA LEU A 66 3.42 -6.59 5.93
C LEU A 66 2.54 -6.01 4.81
N ILE A 67 3.17 -5.52 3.74
CA ILE A 67 2.47 -4.93 2.58
C ILE A 67 1.52 -5.94 1.95
N ALA A 68 1.98 -7.18 1.74
CA ALA A 68 1.14 -8.25 1.21
C ALA A 68 -0.03 -8.58 2.15
N GLY A 69 0.21 -8.63 3.47
CA GLY A 69 -0.83 -8.88 4.46
C GLY A 69 -1.92 -7.80 4.43
N LEU A 70 -1.55 -6.52 4.38
CA LEU A 70 -2.49 -5.41 4.28
C LEU A 70 -3.28 -5.44 2.96
N ALA A 71 -2.59 -5.60 1.83
CA ALA A 71 -3.23 -5.60 0.52
C ALA A 71 -4.14 -6.84 0.31
N LEU A 72 -3.73 -8.02 0.78
CA LEU A 72 -4.59 -9.22 0.77
C LEU A 72 -5.82 -9.04 1.66
N SER A 73 -5.65 -8.45 2.85
CA SER A 73 -6.76 -8.18 3.77
C SER A 73 -7.77 -7.21 3.14
N SER A 74 -7.32 -6.12 2.50
CA SER A 74 -8.20 -5.20 1.76
C SER A 74 -8.92 -5.90 0.61
N THR A 75 -8.18 -6.70 -0.17
CA THR A 75 -8.72 -7.39 -1.35
C THR A 75 -9.79 -8.41 -0.96
N LEU A 76 -9.45 -9.34 -0.05
CA LEU A 76 -10.34 -10.40 0.40
C LEU A 76 -11.49 -9.86 1.23
N GLY A 77 -11.21 -8.93 2.16
CA GLY A 77 -12.23 -8.28 2.96
C GLY A 77 -13.24 -7.53 2.09
N GLY A 78 -12.77 -6.77 1.10
CA GLY A 78 -13.65 -6.07 0.16
C GLY A 78 -14.48 -7.02 -0.70
N ALA A 79 -13.89 -8.15 -1.13
CA ALA A 79 -14.62 -9.15 -1.90
C ALA A 79 -15.72 -9.82 -1.06
N LEU A 80 -15.44 -10.13 0.21
CA LEU A 80 -16.40 -10.68 1.15
C LEU A 80 -17.51 -9.68 1.48
N ALA A 81 -17.18 -8.41 1.70
CA ALA A 81 -18.13 -7.32 1.88
C ALA A 81 -19.06 -7.16 0.67
N ALA A 82 -18.50 -7.06 -0.54
CA ALA A 82 -19.26 -6.98 -1.79
C ALA A 82 -20.16 -8.20 -2.00
N ARG A 83 -19.68 -9.41 -1.67
CA ARG A 83 -20.49 -10.62 -1.74
C ARG A 83 -21.64 -10.57 -0.72
N TRP A 84 -21.37 -10.20 0.53
CA TRP A 84 -22.38 -10.15 1.58
C TRP A 84 -23.49 -9.14 1.25
N LEU A 85 -23.12 -7.94 0.79
CA LEU A 85 -24.07 -6.90 0.36
C LEU A 85 -24.96 -7.38 -0.80
N ARG A 86 -24.38 -8.06 -1.80
CA ARG A 86 -25.14 -8.62 -2.92
C ARG A 86 -26.05 -9.78 -2.54
N THR A 87 -25.71 -10.57 -1.53
CA THR A 87 -26.58 -11.63 -1.03
C THR A 87 -27.80 -11.07 -0.29
N HIS A 88 -27.67 -9.88 0.32
CA HIS A 88 -28.76 -9.16 0.99
C HIS A 88 -29.25 -8.01 0.09
N SER A 89 -29.52 -8.30 -1.19
CA SER A 89 -29.76 -7.29 -2.23
C SER A 89 -31.07 -6.52 -2.03
N THR A 90 -30.95 -5.27 -1.59
CA THR A 90 -31.87 -4.16 -1.85
C THR A 90 -31.25 -3.25 -2.92
N LEU A 91 -31.99 -2.27 -3.44
CA LEU A 91 -31.42 -1.27 -4.36
C LEU A 91 -30.19 -0.58 -3.72
N GLU A 92 -30.32 -0.20 -2.45
CA GLU A 92 -29.27 0.48 -1.69
C GLU A 92 -28.03 -0.41 -1.46
N THR A 93 -28.20 -1.69 -1.11
CA THR A 93 -27.04 -2.58 -0.88
C THR A 93 -26.30 -2.92 -2.18
N THR A 94 -26.98 -2.87 -3.33
CA THR A 94 -26.37 -3.09 -4.64
C THR A 94 -25.44 -1.95 -5.03
N ASP A 95 -25.86 -0.70 -4.82
CA ASP A 95 -25.03 0.48 -5.08
C ASP A 95 -23.80 0.51 -4.16
N VAL A 96 -23.98 0.20 -2.86
CA VAL A 96 -22.87 0.09 -1.91
C VAL A 96 -21.89 -1.02 -2.30
N SER A 97 -22.38 -2.16 -2.80
CA SER A 97 -21.52 -3.28 -3.20
C SER A 97 -20.56 -2.91 -4.34
N SER A 98 -20.95 -1.98 -5.22
CA SER A 98 -20.13 -1.54 -6.35
C SER A 98 -18.86 -0.82 -5.88
N TRP A 99 -18.95 -0.04 -4.80
CA TRP A 99 -17.79 0.60 -4.18
C TRP A 99 -16.79 -0.42 -3.64
N TYR A 100 -17.27 -1.47 -2.95
CA TYR A 100 -16.41 -2.55 -2.46
C TYR A 100 -15.76 -3.34 -3.60
N ILE A 101 -16.48 -3.58 -4.71
CA ILE A 101 -15.91 -4.24 -5.90
C ILE A 101 -14.79 -3.41 -6.49
N ALA A 102 -15.02 -2.12 -6.71
CA ALA A 102 -14.01 -1.21 -7.26
C ALA A 102 -12.77 -1.15 -6.35
N GLY A 103 -12.98 -0.98 -5.05
CA GLY A 103 -11.91 -0.99 -4.05
C GLY A 103 -11.12 -2.30 -4.04
N THR A 104 -11.79 -3.45 -4.15
CA THR A 104 -11.15 -4.77 -4.24
C THR A 104 -10.29 -4.92 -5.49
N VAL A 105 -10.78 -4.49 -6.65
CA VAL A 105 -10.02 -4.54 -7.91
C VAL A 105 -8.75 -3.70 -7.80
N LEU A 106 -8.86 -2.49 -7.26
CA LEU A 106 -7.71 -1.59 -7.04
C LEU A 106 -6.74 -2.18 -6.00
N ALA A 107 -7.22 -2.70 -4.87
CA ALA A 107 -6.38 -3.38 -3.89
C ALA A 107 -5.66 -4.61 -4.48
N GLY A 108 -6.32 -5.34 -5.39
CA GLY A 108 -5.68 -6.41 -6.16
C GLY A 108 -4.60 -5.88 -7.12
N ALA A 109 -4.84 -4.74 -7.76
CA ALA A 109 -3.86 -4.08 -8.63
C ALA A 109 -2.59 -3.63 -7.87
N HIS A 110 -2.71 -3.28 -6.58
CA HIS A 110 -1.54 -3.05 -5.72
C HIS A 110 -0.62 -4.27 -5.70
N LEU A 111 -1.16 -5.46 -5.47
CA LEU A 111 -0.41 -6.72 -5.47
C LEU A 111 0.16 -7.03 -6.87
N ALA A 112 -0.59 -6.73 -7.93
CA ALA A 112 -0.14 -6.94 -9.30
C ALA A 112 1.05 -6.03 -9.69
N SER A 113 1.29 -4.92 -8.96
CA SER A 113 2.43 -4.03 -9.21
C SER A 113 3.78 -4.56 -8.70
N LEU A 114 3.79 -5.66 -7.93
CA LEU A 114 5.00 -6.23 -7.31
C LEU A 114 6.13 -6.54 -8.30
N PRO A 115 5.89 -7.15 -9.49
CA PRO A 115 6.98 -7.44 -10.43
C PRO A 115 7.69 -6.17 -10.92
N ILE A 116 6.96 -5.07 -11.07
CA ILE A 116 7.49 -3.79 -11.55
C ILE A 116 8.35 -3.13 -10.45
N ILE A 117 7.87 -3.16 -9.20
CA ILE A 117 8.59 -2.59 -8.04
C ILE A 117 9.82 -3.41 -7.66
N ALA A 118 9.80 -4.73 -7.88
CA ALA A 118 10.89 -5.61 -7.48
C ALA A 118 12.21 -5.31 -8.21
N GLN A 119 12.15 -4.84 -9.46
CA GLN A 119 13.34 -4.58 -10.27
C GLN A 119 14.32 -3.56 -9.63
N PRO A 120 13.91 -2.30 -9.34
CA PRO A 120 14.82 -1.34 -8.72
C PRO A 120 15.27 -1.79 -7.32
N VAL A 121 14.41 -2.47 -6.57
CA VAL A 121 14.76 -2.99 -5.24
C VAL A 121 15.87 -4.05 -5.34
N ASN A 122 15.76 -5.00 -6.27
CA ASN A 122 16.78 -6.03 -6.46
C ASN A 122 18.14 -5.41 -6.85
N ARG A 123 18.14 -4.41 -7.72
CA ARG A 123 19.37 -3.69 -8.09
C ARG A 123 20.00 -2.94 -6.91
N ILE A 124 19.20 -2.39 -6.00
CA ILE A 124 19.70 -1.79 -4.75
C ILE A 124 20.30 -2.86 -3.84
N LEU A 125 19.69 -4.04 -3.76
CA LEU A 125 20.22 -5.17 -2.99
C LEU A 125 21.55 -5.67 -3.57
N GLU A 126 21.67 -5.75 -4.89
CA GLU A 126 22.89 -6.14 -5.59
C GLU A 126 24.04 -5.14 -5.40
N ALA A 127 23.73 -3.84 -5.30
CA ALA A 127 24.70 -2.78 -5.00
C ALA A 127 25.40 -2.93 -3.64
N ALA A 128 24.89 -3.80 -2.74
CA ALA A 128 25.61 -4.17 -1.52
C ALA A 128 26.98 -4.84 -1.80
N ASN A 129 27.18 -5.37 -3.01
CA ASN A 129 28.41 -6.04 -3.44
C ASN A 129 29.26 -5.16 -4.38
N ALA A 130 28.97 -3.86 -4.48
CA ALA A 130 29.72 -2.96 -5.34
C ALA A 130 31.19 -2.82 -4.88
N SER A 131 32.09 -2.53 -5.81
CA SER A 131 33.53 -2.42 -5.53
C SER A 131 33.93 -1.15 -4.76
N SER A 132 33.05 -0.14 -4.70
CA SER A 132 33.29 1.10 -3.97
C SER A 132 31.98 1.73 -3.48
N GLU A 133 32.07 2.62 -2.49
CA GLU A 133 30.91 3.37 -1.96
C GLU A 133 30.28 4.24 -3.05
N ASP A 134 31.09 4.96 -3.83
CA ASP A 134 30.61 5.86 -4.88
C ASP A 134 29.81 5.09 -5.96
N ALA A 135 30.26 3.90 -6.33
CA ALA A 135 29.56 3.05 -7.29
C ALA A 135 28.23 2.53 -6.72
N ALA A 136 28.18 2.17 -5.44
CA ALA A 136 26.93 1.79 -4.77
C ALA A 136 25.97 2.99 -4.71
N GLU A 137 26.47 4.17 -4.36
CA GLU A 137 25.68 5.40 -4.22
C GLU A 137 25.05 5.84 -5.54
N GLU A 138 25.81 5.85 -6.63
CA GLU A 138 25.31 6.19 -7.97
C GLU A 138 24.17 5.26 -8.40
N ASN A 139 24.41 3.94 -8.35
CA ASN A 139 23.40 2.92 -8.68
C ASN A 139 22.15 3.08 -7.80
N ASN A 140 22.34 3.27 -6.50
CA ASN A 140 21.22 3.33 -5.57
C ASN A 140 20.38 4.60 -5.76
N LYS A 141 20.98 5.76 -6.02
CA LYS A 141 20.25 7.00 -6.32
C LYS A 141 19.37 6.84 -7.56
N GLU A 142 19.89 6.25 -8.63
CA GLU A 142 19.12 6.01 -9.85
C GLU A 142 17.94 5.05 -9.62
N ASN A 143 18.20 3.93 -8.94
CA ASN A 143 17.17 2.94 -8.65
C ASN A 143 16.14 3.45 -7.63
N MET A 144 16.54 4.27 -6.66
CA MET A 144 15.62 4.95 -5.75
C MET A 144 14.71 5.93 -6.47
N LYS A 145 15.23 6.71 -7.44
CA LYS A 145 14.41 7.58 -8.28
C LYS A 145 13.36 6.77 -9.05
N THR A 146 13.79 5.68 -9.67
CA THR A 146 12.89 4.76 -10.39
C THR A 146 11.83 4.17 -9.47
N TRP A 147 12.25 3.69 -8.29
CA TRP A 147 11.35 3.16 -7.28
C TRP A 147 10.33 4.21 -6.81
N PHE A 148 10.77 5.44 -6.52
CA PHE A 148 9.88 6.53 -6.14
C PHE A 148 8.86 6.85 -7.22
N THR A 149 9.25 6.87 -8.50
CA THR A 149 8.31 7.11 -9.60
C THR A 149 7.22 6.03 -9.63
N ILE A 150 7.60 4.75 -9.63
CA ILE A 150 6.65 3.63 -9.66
C ILE A 150 5.77 3.64 -8.41
N HIS A 151 6.37 3.81 -7.23
CA HIS A 151 5.69 3.87 -5.93
C HIS A 151 4.67 5.02 -5.88
N THR A 152 5.03 6.20 -6.40
CA THR A 152 4.13 7.36 -6.47
C THR A 152 2.96 7.10 -7.40
N VAL A 153 3.21 6.60 -8.61
CA VAL A 153 2.17 6.29 -9.59
C VAL A 153 1.19 5.25 -9.03
N ARG A 154 1.69 4.17 -8.43
CA ARG A 154 0.84 3.17 -7.77
C ARG A 154 0.04 3.78 -6.61
N THR A 155 0.68 4.60 -5.77
CA THR A 155 -0.01 5.22 -4.64
C THR A 155 -1.17 6.12 -5.09
N LEU A 156 -0.95 6.95 -6.12
CA LEU A 156 -1.94 7.91 -6.61
C LEU A 156 -3.05 7.26 -7.46
N LEU A 157 -2.72 6.27 -8.28
CA LEU A 157 -3.67 5.67 -9.23
C LEU A 157 -4.34 4.40 -8.69
N VAL A 158 -3.80 3.81 -7.64
CA VAL A 158 -4.28 2.53 -7.10
C VAL A 158 -4.63 2.66 -5.62
N ASP A 159 -3.67 3.04 -4.78
CA ASP A 159 -3.84 2.94 -3.31
C ASP A 159 -4.83 3.99 -2.77
N VAL A 160 -4.71 5.24 -3.23
CA VAL A 160 -5.61 6.34 -2.84
C VAL A 160 -7.03 6.11 -3.39
N PRO A 161 -7.23 5.74 -4.67
CA PRO A 161 -8.55 5.37 -5.17
C PRO A 161 -9.16 4.16 -4.44
N ALA A 162 -8.38 3.14 -4.10
CA ALA A 162 -8.87 1.99 -3.33
C ALA A 162 -9.38 2.43 -1.95
N LEU A 163 -8.60 3.26 -1.25
CA LEU A 163 -8.99 3.85 0.03
C LEU A 163 -10.28 4.66 -0.10
N TRP A 164 -10.40 5.49 -1.14
CA TRP A 164 -11.62 6.27 -1.40
C TRP A 164 -12.84 5.36 -1.60
N CYS A 165 -12.72 4.33 -2.45
CA CYS A 165 -13.81 3.39 -2.69
C CYS A 165 -14.26 2.68 -1.39
N PHE A 166 -13.32 2.24 -0.55
CA PHE A 166 -13.69 1.62 0.72
C PHE A 166 -14.24 2.61 1.75
N ALA A 167 -13.83 3.88 1.71
CA ALA A 167 -14.39 4.92 2.55
C ALA A 167 -15.85 5.19 2.19
N GLU A 168 -16.17 5.30 0.90
CA GLU A 168 -17.55 5.45 0.41
C GLU A 168 -18.40 4.22 0.68
N GLY A 169 -17.85 3.02 0.43
CA GLY A 169 -18.53 1.77 0.76
C GLY A 169 -18.89 1.67 2.24
N ALA A 170 -17.94 2.00 3.13
CA ALA A 170 -18.17 1.98 4.56
C ALA A 170 -19.13 3.09 5.02
N SER A 171 -19.01 4.31 4.49
CA SER A 171 -19.86 5.45 4.86
C SER A 171 -21.33 5.16 4.55
N LEU A 172 -21.61 4.65 3.34
CA LEU A 172 -22.95 4.31 2.89
C LEU A 172 -23.50 3.07 3.62
N SER A 173 -22.63 2.13 4.00
CA SER A 173 -23.01 0.95 4.76
C SER A 173 -23.58 1.25 6.15
N PHE A 174 -23.28 2.41 6.76
CA PHE A 174 -23.85 2.81 8.04
C PHE A 174 -25.32 3.22 7.96
N TRP A 175 -25.81 3.54 6.76
CA TRP A 175 -27.18 3.98 6.52
C TRP A 175 -28.09 2.86 6.01
N LEU A 176 -27.52 1.67 5.73
CA LEU A 176 -28.28 0.49 5.36
C LEU A 176 -29.07 0.00 6.58
N SER A 177 -30.40 -0.02 6.46
CA SER A 177 -31.37 -0.43 7.49
C SER A 177 -31.59 -1.93 7.54
#